data_AF-A0A6B1C147-F1
#
_entry.id   AF-A0A6B1C147-F1
#
_cell.length_a   1.000
_cell.length_b   1.000
_cell.length_c   1.000
_cell.angle_alpha   90.00
_cell.angle_beta   90.00
_cell.angle_gamma   90.00
#
_symmetry.space_group_name_H-M   'P 1'
#
loop_
_entity.id
_entity.type
_entity.pdbx_description
1 polymer ?
#
loop_
_entity_poly.entity_id
_entity_poly.type
_entity_poly.pdbx_seq_one_letter_code
_entity_poly.pdbx_strand_id
1 'polypeptide(L)' 'MVAAFVVAVAPGASAQTVGDVEARDQLIANQENLLNTYRCLFGVDTQVVPGGCPNPDTVTPGVSPANPTPQDIEV' A
#
# COMPACT_ATOMS: atom_id res chain seq x y z
N MET A 1 -38.61 20.80 24.47
CA MET A 1 -37.83 19.71 25.09
C MET A 1 -36.81 19.27 24.07
N VAL A 2 -35.56 19.77 24.16
CA VAL A 2 -34.49 19.48 23.19
C VAL A 2 -33.52 18.52 23.88
N ALA A 3 -33.48 17.27 23.42
CA ALA A 3 -32.53 16.28 23.91
C ALA A 3 -31.17 16.51 23.23
N ALA A 4 -30.18 16.97 23.98
CA ALA A 4 -28.81 17.04 23.52
C ALA A 4 -28.22 15.63 23.48
N PHE A 5 -28.02 15.07 22.28
CA PHE A 5 -27.20 13.88 22.10
C PHE A 5 -25.73 14.28 22.21
N VAL A 6 -25.12 14.00 23.37
CA VAL A 6 -23.67 14.08 23.54
C VAL A 6 -23.09 12.84 22.88
N VAL A 7 -22.59 12.98 21.65
CA VAL A 7 -21.75 11.95 21.04
C VAL A 7 -20.40 12.00 21.74
N ALA A 8 -20.18 11.07 22.66
CA ALA A 8 -18.87 10.85 23.25
C ALA A 8 -17.95 10.31 22.15
N VAL A 9 -17.16 11.20 21.53
CA VAL A 9 -16.07 10.79 20.66
C VAL A 9 -14.97 10.26 21.57
N ALA A 10 -14.90 8.94 21.75
CA ALA A 10 -13.76 8.30 22.36
C ALA A 10 -12.51 8.65 21.53
N PRO A 11 -11.36 8.98 22.16
CA PRO A 11 -10.15 9.17 21.40
C PRO A 11 -9.78 7.82 20.79
N GLY A 12 -9.92 7.72 19.47
CA GLY A 12 -9.35 6.64 18.70
C GLY A 12 -7.83 6.79 18.75
N ALA A 13 -7.21 6.29 19.82
CA ALA A 13 -5.79 5.98 19.79
C ALA A 13 -5.63 4.85 18.78
N SER A 14 -5.12 5.17 17.59
CA SER A 14 -4.65 4.16 16.64
C SER A 14 -3.63 3.31 17.39
N ALA A 15 -3.98 2.10 17.81
CA ALA A 15 -3.12 1.22 18.60
C ALA A 15 -2.01 0.56 17.75
N GLN A 16 -1.70 1.15 16.59
CA GLN A 16 -0.66 0.67 15.69
C GLN A 16 0.70 0.88 16.35
N THR A 17 1.41 -0.23 16.52
CA THR A 17 2.81 -0.22 16.93
C THR A 17 3.68 0.24 15.77
N VAL A 18 4.93 0.60 16.07
CA VAL A 18 5.93 0.89 15.02
C VAL A 18 6.13 -0.32 14.11
N GLY A 19 6.07 -1.55 14.67
CA GLY A 19 6.18 -2.78 13.89
C GLY A 19 5.06 -2.94 12.86
N ASP A 20 3.84 -2.54 13.21
CA ASP A 20 2.69 -2.62 12.28
C ASP A 20 2.85 -1.63 11.12
N VAL A 21 3.42 -0.45 11.38
CA VAL A 21 3.73 0.54 10.34
C VAL A 21 4.82 0.02 9.41
N GLU A 22 5.89 -0.56 9.95
CA GLU A 22 6.97 -1.14 9.15
C GLU A 22 6.49 -2.30 8.27
N ALA A 23 5.65 -3.19 8.83
CA ALA A 23 5.06 -4.30 8.07
C ALA A 23 4.18 -3.80 6.93
N ARG A 24 3.31 -2.82 7.20
CA ARG A 24 2.47 -2.19 6.20
C ARG A 24 3.30 -1.55 5.08
N ASP A 25 4.34 -0.80 5.43
CA ASP A 25 5.16 -0.08 4.47
C ASP A 25 5.94 -1.06 3.56
N GLN A 26 6.38 -2.21 4.09
CA GLN A 26 6.98 -3.28 3.27
C GLN A 26 5.97 -3.89 2.29
N LEU A 27 4.74 -4.18 2.73
CA LEU A 27 3.69 -4.72 1.85
C LEU A 27 3.32 -3.74 0.73
N ILE A 28 3.24 -2.45 1.04
CA ILE A 28 3.00 -1.39 0.05
C ILE A 28 4.17 -1.32 -0.94
N ALA A 29 5.41 -1.27 -0.45
CA ALA A 29 6.59 -1.20 -1.32
C ALA A 29 6.66 -2.37 -2.30
N ASN A 30 6.33 -3.59 -1.85
CA ASN A 30 6.30 -4.77 -2.71
C ASN A 30 5.21 -4.70 -3.79
N GLN A 31 4.02 -4.22 -3.44
CA GLN A 31 2.92 -4.05 -4.39
C GLN A 31 3.21 -2.95 -5.42
N GLU A 32 3.71 -1.79 -4.97
CA GLU A 32 4.06 -0.69 -5.86
C GLU A 32 5.22 -1.06 -6.80
N ASN A 33 6.18 -1.85 -6.34
CA ASN A 33 7.25 -2.35 -7.19
C ASN A 33 6.72 -3.25 -8.33
N LEU A 34 5.79 -4.17 -8.02
CA LEU A 34 5.16 -5.00 -9.04
C LEU A 34 4.36 -4.16 -10.03
N LEU A 35 3.55 -3.22 -9.53
CA LEU A 35 2.75 -2.33 -10.36
C LEU A 35 3.62 -1.50 -11.31
N ASN A 36 4.71 -0.93 -10.80
CA ASN A 36 5.66 -0.14 -11.61
C ASN A 36 6.36 -0.99 -12.67
N THR A 37 6.67 -2.24 -12.34
CA THR A 37 7.23 -3.21 -13.31
C THR A 37 6.27 -3.41 -14.50
N TYR A 38 4.97 -3.57 -14.24
CA TYR A 38 3.97 -3.71 -15.30
C TYR A 38 3.69 -2.42 -16.07
N ARG A 39 3.68 -1.26 -15.39
CA ARG A 39 3.61 0.05 -16.04
C ARG A 39 4.72 0.19 -17.09
N CYS A 40 5.94 -0.21 -16.75
CA CYS A 40 7.07 -0.19 -17.67
C CYS A 40 6.96 -1.21 -18.80
N LEU A 41 6.51 -2.43 -18.50
CA LEU A 41 6.35 -3.48 -19.51
C LEU A 41 5.33 -3.10 -20.59
N PHE A 42 4.23 -2.43 -20.20
CA PHE A 42 3.13 -2.11 -21.10
C PHE A 42 3.12 -0.65 -21.57
N GLY A 43 4.06 0.18 -21.10
CA GLY A 43 4.12 1.60 -21.48
C GLY A 43 2.94 2.42 -20.98
N VAL A 44 2.36 2.06 -19.82
CA VAL A 44 1.21 2.74 -19.21
C VAL A 44 1.67 3.54 -18.01
N ASP A 45 1.24 4.81 -17.91
CA ASP A 45 1.56 5.71 -16.79
C ASP A 45 3.06 5.76 -16.42
N THR A 46 3.95 5.65 -17.41
CA THR A 46 5.40 5.60 -17.17
C THR A 46 5.95 6.88 -16.53
N GLN A 47 5.23 8.01 -16.67
CA GLN A 47 5.56 9.28 -16.05
C GLN A 47 5.45 9.28 -14.51
N VAL A 48 4.74 8.31 -13.91
CA VAL A 48 4.60 8.22 -12.45
C VAL A 48 5.54 7.18 -11.82
N VAL A 49 6.31 6.44 -12.62
CA VAL A 49 7.27 5.46 -12.11
C VAL A 49 8.51 6.18 -11.58
N PRO A 50 8.84 6.09 -10.28
CA PRO A 50 10.03 6.72 -9.72
C PRO A 50 11.30 6.20 -10.38
N GLY A 51 12.18 7.11 -10.82
CA GLY A 51 13.40 6.74 -11.56
C GLY A 51 13.19 6.41 -13.04
N GLY A 52 11.93 6.43 -13.51
CA GLY A 52 11.57 6.12 -14.88
C GLY A 52 11.60 4.62 -15.21
N CYS A 53 11.23 4.30 -16.45
CA CYS A 53 11.20 2.93 -16.94
C CYS A 53 12.47 2.57 -17.70
N PRO A 54 13.10 1.42 -17.40
CA PRO A 54 14.12 0.84 -18.28
C PRO A 54 13.48 0.27 -19.54
N ASN A 55 14.29 -0.17 -20.50
CA ASN A 55 13.79 -0.75 -21.74
C ASN A 55 12.85 -1.94 -21.44
N PRO A 56 11.66 -2.03 -22.07
CA PRO A 56 10.66 -3.05 -21.74
C PRO A 56 11.17 -4.48 -21.93
N ASP A 57 12.09 -4.69 -22.89
CA ASP A 57 12.74 -6.00 -23.14
C ASP A 57 13.64 -6.47 -21.97
N THR A 58 13.94 -5.58 -21.03
CA THR A 58 14.77 -5.86 -19.84
C THR A 58 13.94 -5.95 -18.56
N VAL A 59 12.63 -5.76 -18.66
CA VAL A 59 11.70 -5.76 -17.52
C VAL A 59 11.00 -7.11 -17.44
N THR A 60 11.32 -7.87 -16.41
CA THR A 60 10.61 -9.11 -16.09
C THR A 60 9.76 -8.88 -14.85
N PRO A 61 8.43 -9.07 -14.93
CA PRO A 61 7.58 -9.08 -13.74
C PRO A 61 8.11 -10.06 -12.69
N GLY A 62 8.32 -9.55 -11.48
CA GLY A 62 8.57 -10.41 -10.33
C GLY A 62 7.35 -11.27 -10.01
N VAL A 63 7.49 -12.20 -9.07
CA VAL A 63 6.35 -12.93 -8.55
C VAL A 63 5.36 -11.95 -7.92
N SER A 64 4.06 -12.19 -8.11
CA SER A 64 3.05 -11.46 -7.35
C SER A 64 3.30 -11.67 -5.85
N PRO A 65 3.32 -10.61 -5.03
CA PRO A 65 3.32 -10.75 -3.58
C PRO A 65 2.20 -11.69 -3.15
N ALA A 66 2.44 -12.48 -2.10
CA ALA A 66 1.38 -13.25 -1.48
C ALA A 66 0.25 -12.29 -1.08
N ASN A 67 -1.00 -12.74 -1.23
CA ASN A 67 -2.13 -11.94 -0.78
C ASN A 67 -1.98 -11.72 0.73
N PRO A 68 -2.02 -10.46 1.22
CA PRO A 68 -1.93 -10.20 2.65
C PRO A 68 -3.03 -10.96 3.38
N THR A 69 -2.66 -11.57 4.49
CA THR A 69 -3.60 -12.24 5.38
C THR A 69 -4.37 -11.20 6.20
N PRO A 70 -5.54 -11.53 6.78
CA PRO A 70 -6.20 -10.64 7.73
C PRO A 70 -5.27 -10.19 8.87
N GLN A 71 -4.37 -11.07 9.29
CA GLN A 71 -3.39 -10.77 10.34
C GLN A 71 -2.36 -9.70 9.92
N ASP A 72 -2.10 -9.55 8.62
CA ASP A 72 -1.23 -8.50 8.07
C ASP A 72 -1.93 -7.15 7.94
N ILE A 73 -3.27 -7.13 8.06
CA ILE A 73 -4.14 -5.96 7.83
C ILE A 73 -4.79 -5.47 9.13
N GLU A 74 -5.00 -6.37 10.10
CA GLU A 74 -5.56 -6.06 11.41
C GLU A 74 -4.61 -5.19 12.24
N VAL A 75 -5.13 -4.08 12.76
CA VAL A 75 -4.44 -3.01 13.50
C VAL A 75 -5.22 -2.59 14.72
#